data_AF-A0A3C0MX27-F1
#
_entry.id   AF-A0A3C0MX27-F1
#
_cell.length_a   1.000
_cell.length_b   1.000
_cell.length_c   1.000
_cell.angle_alpha   90.00
_cell.angle_beta   90.00
_cell.angle_gamma   90.00
#
_symmetry.space_group_name_H-M   'P 1'
#
loop_
_entity.id
_entity.type
_entity.pdbx_description
1 polymer ?
#
loop_
_entity_poly.entity_id
_entity_poly.type
_entity_poly.pdbx_seq_one_letter_code
_entity_poly.pdbx_strand_id
1 'polypeptide(L)'
;MVKVAVDAMGGDYAPSAVVAGVIDSLKKCDCFVYLVGQEAKVRQELKRYKFDPSRIEVVHAEEIVEMHEPPANAIRKKRNSSINVGINLLKEGKADAFFSAGNTGG
;
A
#
# COMPACT_ATOMS: atom_id res chain seq x y z
N MET A 1 -7.02 4.33 -17.52
CA MET A 1 -7.22 3.72 -16.19
C MET A 1 -6.15 4.28 -15.26
N VAL A 2 -6.56 4.91 -14.15
CA VAL A 2 -5.63 5.51 -13.18
C VAL A 2 -4.99 4.40 -12.34
N LYS A 3 -3.69 4.47 -12.11
CA LYS A 3 -2.92 3.53 -11.30
C LYS A 3 -2.54 4.15 -9.97
N VAL A 4 -2.91 3.53 -8.86
CA VAL A 4 -2.68 4.08 -7.52
C VAL A 4 -1.86 3.09 -6.70
N ALA A 5 -0.73 3.54 -6.14
CA ALA A 5 0.01 2.79 -5.14
C ALA A 5 -0.57 3.07 -3.76
N VAL A 6 -0.88 2.01 -3.01
CA VAL A 6 -1.49 2.09 -1.69
C VAL A 6 -0.65 1.29 -0.71
N ASP A 7 -0.16 1.96 0.33
CA ASP A 7 0.53 1.30 1.44
C ASP A 7 -0.46 0.46 2.26
N ALA A 8 -0.39 -0.85 2.08
CA ALA A 8 -1.27 -1.80 2.74
C ALA A 8 -0.90 -2.00 4.21
N MET A 9 0.29 -1.57 4.65
CA MET A 9 0.77 -1.77 6.03
C MET A 9 0.63 -0.52 6.91
N GLY A 10 0.19 0.61 6.32
CA GLY A 10 0.03 1.88 7.02
C GLY A 10 -1.28 1.96 7.81
N GLY A 11 -1.18 2.30 9.09
CA GLY A 11 -2.31 2.59 9.99
C GLY A 11 -2.56 1.51 11.04
N ASP A 12 -3.33 1.86 12.09
CA ASP A 12 -3.54 1.00 13.28
C ASP A 12 -4.22 -0.34 12.99
N TYR A 13 -5.03 -0.39 11.94
CA TYR A 13 -5.82 -1.57 11.55
C TYR A 13 -5.35 -2.18 10.21
N ALA A 14 -4.09 -1.92 9.84
CA ALA A 14 -3.49 -2.49 8.65
C ALA A 14 -3.16 -3.99 8.82
N PRO A 15 -3.26 -4.82 7.77
CA PRO A 15 -3.70 -4.48 6.42
C PRO A 15 -5.22 -4.53 6.20
N SER A 16 -6.01 -4.99 7.17
CA SER A 16 -7.44 -5.24 7.00
C SER A 16 -8.25 -4.01 6.58
N ALA A 17 -8.08 -2.88 7.27
CA ALA A 17 -8.85 -1.67 6.94
C ALA A 17 -8.50 -1.12 5.54
N VAL A 18 -7.21 -1.13 5.18
CA VAL A 18 -6.74 -0.62 3.90
C VAL A 18 -7.21 -1.50 2.76
N VAL A 19 -7.08 -2.82 2.89
CA VAL A 19 -7.56 -3.78 1.89
C VAL A 19 -9.07 -3.63 1.68
N ALA A 20 -9.85 -3.54 2.76
CA ALA A 20 -11.30 -3.33 2.66
C ALA A 20 -11.65 -2.03 1.91
N GLY A 21 -10.94 -0.93 2.21
CA GLY A 21 -11.12 0.35 1.53
C GLY A 21 -10.78 0.31 0.04
N VAL A 22 -9.70 -0.39 -0.33
CA VAL A 22 -9.33 -0.60 -1.74
C VAL A 22 -10.41 -1.39 -2.48
N ILE A 23 -10.89 -2.49 -1.91
CA ILE A 23 -11.94 -3.32 -2.50
C ILE A 23 -13.23 -2.51 -2.70
N ASP A 24 -13.60 -1.66 -1.74
CA ASP A 24 -14.76 -0.79 -1.87
C ASP A 24 -14.55 0.29 -2.96
N SER A 25 -13.35 0.84 -3.05
CA SER A 25 -12.99 1.84 -4.07
C SER A 25 -13.09 1.27 -5.48
N LEU A 26 -12.64 0.02 -5.70
CA LEU A 26 -12.74 -0.65 -7.01
C LEU A 26 -14.19 -0.79 -7.52
N LYS A 27 -15.18 -0.77 -6.62
CA LYS A 27 -16.61 -0.79 -7.01
C LYS A 27 -17.12 0.56 -7.50
N LYS A 28 -16.45 1.66 -7.10
CA LYS A 28 -16.88 3.04 -7.32
C LYS A 28 -16.12 3.75 -8.43
N CYS A 29 -14.88 3.34 -8.68
CA CYS A 29 -14.04 3.95 -9.71
C CYS A 29 -13.33 2.89 -10.55
N ASP A 30 -13.00 3.26 -11.79
CA ASP A 30 -12.15 2.45 -12.68
C ASP A 30 -10.67 2.81 -12.48
N CYS A 31 -10.07 2.15 -11.50
CA CYS A 31 -8.66 2.26 -11.16
C CYS A 31 -7.99 0.88 -11.03
N PHE A 32 -6.68 0.89 -11.19
CA PHE A 32 -5.80 -0.21 -10.88
C PHE A 32 -5.02 0.13 -9.61
N VAL A 33 -4.87 -0.84 -8.70
CA VAL A 33 -4.23 -0.60 -7.40
C VAL A 33 -3.02 -1.49 -7.20
N TYR A 34 -1.87 -0.86 -6.91
CA TYR A 34 -0.70 -1.54 -6.36
C TYR A 34 -0.80 -1.54 -4.82
N LEU A 35 -1.13 -2.67 -4.21
CA LEU A 35 -1.10 -2.85 -2.76
C LEU A 35 0.32 -3.17 -2.31
N VAL A 36 0.99 -2.23 -1.66
CA VAL A 36 2.38 -2.35 -1.25
C VAL A 36 2.48 -2.78 0.21
N GLY A 37 3.15 -3.89 0.50
CA GLY A 37 3.27 -4.36 1.87
C GLY A 37 3.78 -5.80 2.00
N GLN A 38 3.64 -6.36 3.20
CA GLN A 38 4.01 -7.74 3.46
C GLN A 38 3.06 -8.68 2.70
N GLU A 39 3.52 -9.17 1.54
CA GLU A 39 2.70 -9.90 0.57
C GLU A 39 1.88 -11.04 1.20
N ALA A 40 2.48 -11.82 2.11
CA ALA A 40 1.78 -12.91 2.80
C ALA A 40 0.54 -12.43 3.57
N LYS A 41 0.67 -11.33 4.34
CA LYS A 41 -0.42 -10.76 5.13
C LYS A 41 -1.49 -10.13 4.24
N VAL A 42 -1.06 -9.38 3.22
CA VAL A 42 -1.98 -8.73 2.26
C VAL A 42 -2.77 -9.76 1.48
N ARG A 43 -2.12 -10.80 0.94
CA ARG A 43 -2.81 -11.88 0.22
C ARG A 43 -3.75 -12.67 1.12
N GLN A 44 -3.38 -12.90 2.39
CA GLN A 44 -4.25 -13.56 3.35
C GLN A 44 -5.54 -12.77 3.58
N GLU A 45 -5.43 -11.45 3.74
CA GLU A 45 -6.61 -10.59 3.91
C GLU A 45 -7.46 -10.51 2.63
N LEU A 46 -6.82 -10.38 1.46
CA LEU A 46 -7.52 -10.34 0.16
C LEU A 46 -8.39 -11.58 -0.08
N LYS A 47 -8.00 -12.76 0.40
CA LYS A 47 -8.81 -14.00 0.30
C LYS A 47 -10.20 -13.88 0.95
N ARG A 48 -10.41 -12.92 1.85
CA ARG A 48 -11.68 -12.69 2.52
C ARG A 48 -12.69 -11.93 1.66
N TYR A 49 -12.25 -11.36 0.53
CA TYR A 49 -13.07 -10.51 -0.33
C TYR A 49 -13.17 -11.09 -1.75
N LYS A 50 -14.24 -10.71 -2.46
CA LYS A 50 -14.38 -10.95 -3.90
C LYS A 50 -14.02 -9.66 -4.63
N PHE A 51 -13.10 -9.74 -5.59
CA PHE A 51 -12.66 -8.64 -6.42
C PHE A 51 -12.14 -9.16 -7.76
N ASP A 52 -11.95 -8.25 -8.71
CA ASP A 52 -11.30 -8.55 -9.98
C ASP A 52 -9.77 -8.57 -9.78
N PRO A 53 -9.10 -9.73 -9.90
CA PRO A 53 -7.66 -9.83 -9.69
C PRO A 53 -6.85 -9.09 -10.77
N SER A 54 -7.44 -8.73 -11.90
CA SER A 54 -6.75 -7.93 -12.93
C SER A 54 -6.59 -6.45 -12.54
N ARG A 55 -7.28 -6.01 -11.48
CA ARG A 55 -7.28 -4.62 -11.00
C ARG A 55 -6.44 -4.39 -9.75
N ILE A 56 -5.85 -5.45 -9.18
CA ILE A 56 -4.99 -5.36 -8.00
C ILE A 56 -3.70 -6.13 -8.25
N GLU A 57 -2.57 -5.48 -8.00
CA GLU A 57 -1.26 -6.11 -7.90
C GLU A 57 -0.70 -5.93 -6.50
N VAL A 58 -0.23 -7.01 -5.89
CA VAL A 58 0.43 -6.95 -4.57
C VAL A 58 1.92 -6.82 -4.79
N VAL A 59 2.50 -5.72 -4.32
CA VAL A 59 3.94 -5.44 -4.40
C VAL A 59 4.55 -5.71 -3.02
N HIS A 60 5.48 -6.66 -2.98
CA HIS A 60 6.13 -7.04 -1.73
C HIS A 60 7.00 -5.90 -1.18
N ALA A 61 6.81 -5.57 0.09
CA ALA A 61 7.70 -4.75 0.89
C ALA A 61 7.93 -5.45 2.24
N GLU A 62 9.20 -5.69 2.56
CA GLU A 62 9.59 -6.44 3.76
C GLU A 62 9.46 -5.59 5.01
N GLU A 63 9.87 -4.32 4.92
CA GLU A 63 9.94 -3.41 6.05
C GLU A 63 8.63 -2.60 6.20
N ILE A 64 8.29 -2.30 7.45
CA ILE A 64 7.19 -1.39 7.81
C ILE A 64 7.81 -0.26 8.63
N VAL A 65 7.41 0.98 8.34
CA VAL A 65 7.70 2.12 9.21
C VAL A 65 6.67 2.09 10.32
N GLU A 66 7.12 1.80 11.54
CA GLU A 66 6.20 1.75 12.68
C GLU A 66 5.77 3.15 13.07
N MET A 67 4.54 3.27 13.62
CA MET A 67 3.97 4.57 13.99
C MET A 67 4.82 5.32 15.02
N HIS A 68 5.57 4.60 15.85
CA HIS A 68 6.36 5.12 16.97
C HIS A 68 7.77 5.59 16.57
N GLU A 69 8.19 5.35 15.32
CA GLU A 69 9.53 5.71 14.86
C GLU A 69 9.58 7.15 14.34
N PRO A 70 10.67 7.90 14.62
CA PRO A 70 10.91 9.20 14.00
C PRO A 70 10.88 9.06 12.47
N PRO A 71 9.87 9.64 11.80
CA PRO A 71 9.51 9.25 10.45
C PRO A 71 10.62 9.52 9.43
N ALA A 72 11.26 10.69 9.55
CA ALA A 72 12.33 11.13 8.65
C ALA A 72 13.55 10.18 8.68
N ASN A 73 13.87 9.62 9.86
CA ASN A 73 14.97 8.67 10.00
C ASN A 73 14.57 7.26 9.55
N ALA A 74 13.33 6.84 9.83
CA ALA A 74 12.83 5.53 9.44
C ALA A 74 12.73 5.41 7.92
N ILE A 75 12.15 6.42 7.24
CA ILE A 75 12.04 6.47 5.77
C ILE A 75 13.44 6.47 5.13
N ARG A 76 14.43 7.18 5.70
CA ARG A 76 15.80 7.20 5.15
C ARG A 76 16.57 5.90 5.34
N LYS A 77 16.32 5.18 6.44
CA LYS A 77 17.01 3.94 6.79
C LYS A 77 16.36 2.70 6.17
N LYS A 78 15.02 2.62 6.21
CA LYS A 78 14.22 1.49 5.74
C LYS A 78 13.86 1.65 4.27
N ARG A 79 14.86 1.51 3.40
CA ARG A 79 14.73 1.69 1.94
C ARG A 79 13.72 0.73 1.32
N ASN A 80 13.45 -0.41 1.96
CA ASN A 80 12.50 -1.42 1.50
C ASN A 80 11.16 -1.35 2.24
N SER A 81 10.86 -0.21 2.87
CA SER A 81 9.56 0.01 3.51
C SER A 81 8.43 0.14 2.49
N SER A 82 7.22 -0.26 2.89
CA SER A 82 6.02 -0.14 2.05
C SER A 82 5.80 1.28 1.51
N ILE A 83 6.12 2.30 2.31
CA ILE A 83 6.09 3.71 1.90
C ILE A 83 7.12 4.00 0.79
N ASN A 84 8.39 3.60 0.99
CA ASN A 84 9.43 3.86 -0.01
C ASN A 84 9.19 3.10 -1.32
N VAL A 85 8.76 1.85 -1.24
CA VAL A 85 8.39 1.05 -2.41
C VAL A 85 7.24 1.71 -3.17
N GLY A 86 6.19 2.18 -2.47
CA GLY A 86 5.08 2.91 -3.09
C GLY A 86 5.49 4.23 -3.74
N ILE A 87 6.36 5.01 -3.09
CA ILE A 87 6.92 6.24 -3.66
C ILE A 87 7.82 5.93 -4.88
N ASN A 88 8.56 4.82 -4.87
CA ASN A 88 9.37 4.43 -6.02
C ASN A 88 8.50 4.07 -7.22
N LEU A 89 7.34 3.44 -7.02
CA LEU A 89 6.38 3.19 -8.11
C LEU A 89 5.90 4.49 -8.77
N LEU A 90 5.69 5.56 -7.98
CA LEU A 90 5.41 6.89 -8.53
C LEU A 90 6.60 7.44 -9.33
N LYS A 91 7.80 7.40 -8.75
CA LYS A 91 9.02 7.93 -9.40
C LYS A 91 9.36 7.22 -10.70
N GLU A 92 9.09 5.92 -10.79
CA GLU A 92 9.29 5.11 -11.99
C GLU A 92 8.16 5.25 -13.02
N GLY A 93 7.11 6.04 -12.73
CA GLY A 93 5.95 6.20 -13.61
C GLY A 93 5.06 4.96 -13.71
N LYS A 94 5.18 4.02 -12.77
CA LYS A 94 4.31 2.83 -12.69
C LYS A 94 2.96 3.15 -12.05
N ALA A 95 2.93 4.08 -11.10
CA ALA A 95 1.73 4.60 -10.47
C ALA A 95 1.58 6.10 -10.74
N ASP A 96 0.34 6.57 -10.82
CA ASP A 96 -0.03 7.99 -11.01
C ASP A 96 -0.22 8.72 -9.66
N ALA A 97 -0.56 7.98 -8.61
CA ALA A 97 -0.75 8.51 -7.25
C ALA A 97 -0.25 7.51 -6.19
N PHE A 98 0.08 8.02 -5.00
CA PHE A 98 0.41 7.22 -3.82
C PHE A 98 -0.45 7.63 -2.63
N PHE A 99 -0.91 6.66 -1.85
CA PHE A 99 -1.68 6.87 -0.62
C PHE A 99 -1.15 5.97 0.50
N SER A 100 -1.03 6.52 1.71
CA SER A 100 -0.77 5.77 2.94
C SER A 100 -1.59 6.35 4.09
N ALA A 101 -2.14 5.46 4.92
CA ALA A 101 -2.75 5.81 6.20
C ALA A 101 -1.77 5.67 7.37
N GLY A 102 -0.48 5.41 7.09
CA GLY A 102 0.60 5.31 8.06
C GLY A 102 1.24 6.66 8.41
N ASN A 103 2.30 6.61 9.22
CA ASN A 103 3.02 7.81 9.65
C ASN A 103 3.59 8.59 8.45
N THR A 104 3.16 9.84 8.26
CA THR A 104 3.37 10.65 7.06
C THR A 104 4.75 11.30 6.95
N GLY A 105 5.70 11.00 7.83
CA GLY A 105 7.01 11.64 7.73
C GLY A 105 7.20 12.88 8.60
N GLY A 106 6.15 13.34 9.30
CA GLY A 106 6.05 14.65 9.95
C GLY A 106 6.98 14.84 11.14
#